data_AF-A0A539EQF0-F1
#
_entry.id   AF-A0A539EQF0-F1
#
_cell.length_a   1.000
_cell.length_b   1.000
_cell.length_c   1.000
_cell.angle_alpha   90.00
_cell.angle_beta   90.00
_cell.angle_gamma   90.00
#
_symmetry.space_group_name_H-M   'P 1'
#
loop_
_entity.id
_entity.type
_entity.pdbx_description
1 polymer ?
#
loop_
_entity_poly.entity_id
_entity_poly.type
_entity_poly.pdbx_seq_one_letter_code
_entity_poly.pdbx_strand_id
1 'polypeptide(L)'
;MAALKRLAVQVVIKPDGSGKAAREEVMTVIHSVMDQSERTRGVIRKNGLRLDPRGHRVFWGSGGLADLDPAKFSILKLLLERSPKPVSEEELRGCLPRVGYKRHHPEDPNPKTVAVYVSNLRSRLAWEPLVQIVNMPGQGYALISA
;
A
#
# COMPACT_ATOMS: atom_id res chain seq x y z
N MET A 1 1.24 26.16 1.86
CA MET A 1 -0.19 26.10 2.26
C MET A 1 -1.13 26.99 1.43
N ALA A 2 -0.65 27.99 0.67
CA ALA A 2 -1.52 28.91 -0.09
C ALA A 2 -2.23 28.29 -1.32
N ALA A 3 -1.64 27.28 -1.97
CA ALA A 3 -2.22 26.64 -3.16
C ALA A 3 -3.46 25.78 -2.85
N LEU A 4 -3.51 25.15 -1.68
CA LEU A 4 -4.62 24.29 -1.23
C LEU A 4 -5.92 25.08 -1.01
N LYS A 5 -5.82 26.33 -0.55
CA LYS A 5 -6.97 27.23 -0.42
C LYS A 5 -7.47 27.75 -1.76
N ARG A 6 -6.60 27.88 -2.78
CA ARG A 6 -7.01 28.40 -4.09
C ARG A 6 -7.82 27.39 -4.91
N LEU A 7 -7.52 26.09 -4.82
CA LEU A 7 -8.27 25.05 -5.53
C LEU A 7 -9.64 24.76 -4.90
N ALA A 8 -9.71 24.75 -3.56
CA ALA A 8 -10.96 24.45 -2.83
C ALA A 8 -12.02 25.57 -2.95
N VAL A 9 -11.63 26.77 -3.37
CA VAL A 9 -12.50 27.97 -3.45
C VAL A 9 -13.10 28.17 -4.86
N GLN A 10 -12.69 27.40 -5.87
CA GLN A 10 -13.23 27.53 -7.23
C GLN A 10 -14.52 26.73 -7.49
N VAL A 11 -15.04 25.99 -6.51
CA VAL A 11 -16.40 25.45 -6.58
C VAL A 11 -17.39 26.56 -6.16
N VAL A 12 -17.39 27.65 -6.93
CA VAL A 12 -18.51 28.59 -6.94
C VAL A 12 -19.54 27.95 -7.84
N ILE A 13 -20.58 27.42 -7.21
CA ILE A 13 -21.76 26.84 -7.85
C ILE A 13 -22.31 27.85 -8.87
N LYS A 14 -22.08 27.62 -10.16
CA LYS A 14 -22.81 28.30 -11.24
C LYS A 14 -24.05 27.46 -11.58
N PRO A 15 -25.27 28.00 -11.38
CA PRO A 15 -26.49 27.23 -11.55
C PRO A 15 -26.99 27.34 -12.99
N ASP A 16 -26.31 26.72 -13.94
CA ASP A 16 -26.72 26.80 -15.34
C ASP A 16 -26.16 25.65 -16.18
N GLY A 17 -26.92 24.55 -16.21
CA GLY A 17 -26.75 23.47 -17.20
C GLY A 17 -26.80 22.07 -16.60
N SER A 18 -27.90 21.35 -16.87
CA SER A 18 -28.19 19.92 -16.60
C SER A 18 -27.47 19.29 -15.39
N GLY A 19 -28.21 18.91 -14.36
CA GLY A 19 -27.66 18.38 -13.09
C GLY A 19 -26.72 17.16 -13.17
N LYS A 20 -26.50 16.58 -14.35
CA LYS A 20 -25.47 15.58 -14.62
C LYS A 20 -24.07 16.20 -14.80
N ALA A 21 -23.96 17.27 -15.59
CA ALA A 21 -22.68 17.93 -15.88
C ALA A 21 -22.09 18.60 -14.62
N ALA A 22 -22.93 19.31 -13.85
CA ALA A 22 -22.52 19.91 -12.58
C ALA A 22 -22.06 18.85 -11.54
N ARG A 23 -22.70 17.68 -11.52
CA ARG A 23 -22.28 16.57 -10.64
C ARG A 23 -20.93 15.99 -11.07
N GLU A 24 -20.72 15.82 -12.37
CA GLU A 24 -19.47 15.30 -12.93
C GLU A 24 -18.30 16.26 -12.67
N GLU A 25 -18.53 17.57 -12.79
CA GLU A 25 -17.55 18.60 -12.47
C GLU A 25 -17.18 18.60 -10.98
N VAL A 26 -18.18 18.54 -10.08
CA VAL A 26 -17.95 18.43 -8.63
C VAL A 26 -17.16 17.16 -8.29
N MET A 27 -17.52 16.01 -8.86
CA MET A 27 -16.80 14.75 -8.62
C MET A 27 -15.35 14.80 -9.11
N THR A 28 -15.10 15.47 -10.25
CA THR A 28 -13.75 15.68 -10.78
C THR A 28 -12.90 16.51 -9.81
N VAL A 29 -13.45 17.58 -9.24
CA VAL A 29 -12.76 18.40 -8.25
C VAL A 29 -12.50 17.60 -6.97
N ILE A 30 -13.49 16.85 -6.48
CA ILE A 30 -13.33 15.98 -5.30
C ILE A 30 -12.19 14.98 -5.51
N HIS A 31 -12.16 14.28 -6.65
CA HIS A 31 -11.10 13.33 -6.97
C HIS A 31 -9.72 14.00 -7.02
N SER A 32 -9.62 15.18 -7.64
CA SER A 32 -8.38 15.95 -7.69
C SER A 32 -7.85 16.33 -6.30
N VAL A 33 -8.73 16.79 -5.40
CA VAL A 33 -8.37 17.12 -4.02
C VAL A 33 -7.94 15.87 -3.24
N MET A 34 -8.65 14.75 -3.41
CA MET A 34 -8.29 13.48 -2.77
C MET A 34 -6.93 12.98 -3.24
N ASP A 35 -6.67 12.97 -4.55
CA ASP A 35 -5.40 12.53 -5.12
C ASP A 35 -4.23 13.43 -4.65
N GLN A 36 -4.45 14.74 -4.57
CA GLN A 36 -3.44 15.66 -4.05
C GLN A 36 -3.14 15.43 -2.55
N SER A 37 -4.19 15.19 -1.76
CA SER A 37 -4.06 14.82 -0.34
C SER A 37 -3.26 13.52 -0.16
N GLU A 38 -3.55 12.52 -0.98
CA GLU A 38 -2.87 11.22 -0.97
C GLU A 38 -1.40 11.32 -1.36
N ARG A 39 -1.07 12.07 -2.41
CA ARG A 39 0.32 12.36 -2.78
C ARG A 39 1.07 13.05 -1.65
N THR A 40 0.44 14.02 -0.99
CA THR A 40 1.03 14.75 0.15
C THR A 40 1.28 13.82 1.36
N ARG A 41 0.45 12.79 1.53
CA ARG A 41 0.61 11.78 2.58
C ARG A 41 1.61 10.69 2.22
N GLY A 42 2.07 10.62 0.96
CA GLY A 42 2.95 9.57 0.47
C GLY A 42 2.22 8.24 0.24
N VAL A 43 0.91 8.29 -0.05
CA VAL A 43 0.14 7.09 -0.39
C VAL A 43 0.71 6.47 -1.65
N ILE A 44 0.98 5.17 -1.61
CA ILE A 44 1.54 4.43 -2.75
C ILE A 44 0.41 3.65 -3.40
N ARG A 45 0.11 3.95 -4.66
CA ARG A 45 -0.89 3.23 -5.46
C ARG A 45 -0.20 2.44 -6.57
N LYS A 46 -0.45 1.14 -6.64
CA LYS A 46 0.08 0.28 -7.71
C LYS A 46 -0.85 -0.90 -7.95
N ASN A 47 -1.36 -1.01 -9.18
CA ASN A 47 -2.17 -2.14 -9.66
C ASN A 47 -3.35 -2.48 -8.75
N GLY A 48 -4.14 -1.48 -8.35
CA GLY A 48 -5.29 -1.68 -7.44
C GLY A 48 -4.95 -1.71 -5.95
N LEU A 49 -3.67 -1.90 -5.59
CA LEU A 49 -3.21 -1.82 -4.21
C LEU A 49 -2.92 -0.36 -3.84
N ARG A 50 -3.43 0.07 -2.69
CA ARG A 50 -3.21 1.40 -2.12
C ARG A 50 -2.68 1.25 -0.70
N LEU A 51 -1.46 1.69 -0.47
CA LEU A 51 -0.86 1.74 0.86
C LEU A 51 -0.89 3.17 1.37
N ASP A 52 -1.40 3.36 2.58
CA ASP A 52 -1.26 4.59 3.36
C ASP A 52 -0.19 4.39 4.44
N PRO A 53 1.06 4.88 4.22
CA PRO A 53 2.14 4.73 5.18
C PRO A 53 1.91 5.45 6.50
N ARG A 54 1.10 6.51 6.52
CA ARG A 54 0.82 7.26 7.76
C ARG A 54 -0.25 6.55 8.59
N GLY A 55 -1.23 5.98 7.91
CA GLY A 55 -2.30 5.21 8.55
C GLY A 55 -1.95 3.75 8.88
N HIS A 56 -0.84 3.22 8.36
CA HIS A 56 -0.53 1.78 8.36
C HIS A 56 -1.65 0.92 7.75
N ARG A 57 -2.34 1.47 6.74
CA ARG A 57 -3.49 0.82 6.10
C ARG A 57 -3.17 0.38 4.70
N VAL A 58 -3.73 -0.76 4.33
CA VAL A 58 -3.64 -1.31 2.97
C VAL A 58 -5.06 -1.45 2.46
N PHE A 59 -5.29 -0.98 1.26
CA PHE A 59 -6.56 -1.09 0.57
C PHE A 59 -6.33 -1.78 -0.76
N TRP A 60 -7.31 -2.57 -1.18
CA TRP A 60 -7.38 -3.13 -2.51
C TRP A 60 -8.70 -2.69 -3.16
N GLY A 61 -8.62 -1.96 -4.27
CA GLY A 61 -9.79 -1.35 -4.90
C GLY A 61 -10.55 -0.49 -3.90
N SER A 62 -11.83 -0.82 -3.67
CA SER A 62 -12.70 -0.17 -2.66
C SER A 62 -12.71 -0.87 -1.30
N GLY A 63 -12.09 -2.06 -1.17
CA GLY A 63 -12.06 -2.85 0.05
C GLY A 63 -10.80 -2.59 0.89
N GLY A 64 -10.96 -2.47 2.20
CA GLY A 64 -9.82 -2.46 3.13
C GLY A 64 -9.22 -3.86 3.23
N LEU A 65 -7.92 -4.00 3.00
CA LEU A 65 -7.20 -5.20 3.39
C LEU A 65 -7.06 -5.16 4.93
N ALA A 66 -7.40 -6.26 5.60
CA ALA A 66 -7.34 -6.39 7.05
C ALA A 66 -5.98 -5.93 7.62
N ASP A 67 -6.01 -5.29 8.80
CA ASP A 67 -4.85 -4.70 9.49
C ASP A 67 -3.62 -5.62 9.41
N LEU A 68 -2.59 -5.14 8.72
CA LEU A 68 -1.29 -5.80 8.66
C LEU A 68 -0.49 -5.39 9.90
N ASP A 69 0.24 -6.34 10.47
CA ASP A 69 1.22 -5.98 11.49
C ASP A 69 2.33 -5.08 10.89
N PRO A 70 3.05 -4.29 11.72
CA PRO A 70 4.03 -3.33 11.23
C PRO A 70 5.15 -3.94 10.37
N ALA A 71 5.53 -5.20 10.62
CA ALA A 71 6.57 -5.88 9.88
C ALA A 71 6.05 -6.32 8.50
N LYS A 72 4.85 -6.91 8.44
CA LYS A 72 4.14 -7.23 7.18
C LYS A 72 3.92 -5.98 6.34
N PHE A 73 3.50 -4.87 6.97
CA PHE A 73 3.31 -3.59 6.28
C PHE A 73 4.62 -3.09 5.69
N SER A 74 5.72 -3.11 6.46
CA SER A 74 7.04 -2.67 6.01
C SER A 74 7.56 -3.51 4.83
N ILE A 75 7.41 -4.83 4.91
CA ILE A 75 7.78 -5.75 3.82
C ILE A 75 6.98 -5.45 2.55
N LEU A 76 5.66 -5.33 2.67
CA LEU A 76 4.78 -5.07 1.52
C LEU A 76 5.10 -3.71 0.89
N LYS A 77 5.32 -2.68 1.71
CA LYS A 77 5.73 -1.34 1.25
C LYS A 77 7.02 -1.42 0.44
N LEU A 78 8.05 -2.07 0.98
CA LEU A 78 9.35 -2.18 0.33
C LEU A 78 9.26 -2.94 -1.01
N LEU A 79 8.53 -4.06 -1.04
CA LEU A 79 8.28 -4.83 -2.26
C LEU A 79 7.55 -3.99 -3.32
N LEU A 80 6.59 -3.16 -2.90
CA LEU A 80 5.80 -2.35 -3.81
C LEU A 80 6.58 -1.15 -4.37
N GLU A 81 7.40 -0.51 -3.54
CA GLU A 81 8.31 0.57 -3.94
C GLU A 81 9.37 0.09 -4.95
N ARG A 82 9.85 -1.15 -4.79
CA ARG A 82 10.91 -1.73 -5.65
C ARG A 82 10.38 -2.50 -6.84
N SER A 83 9.11 -2.90 -6.82
CA SER A 83 8.47 -3.65 -7.91
C SER A 83 8.70 -2.98 -9.27
N PRO A 84 9.03 -3.74 -10.34
CA PRO A 84 9.08 -5.20 -10.40
C PRO A 84 10.45 -5.79 -10.00
N LYS A 85 11.39 -4.99 -9.50
CA LYS A 85 12.72 -5.48 -9.12
C LYS A 85 12.66 -6.30 -7.82
N PRO A 86 13.47 -7.36 -7.71
CA PRO A 86 13.55 -8.15 -6.49
C PRO A 86 14.17 -7.34 -5.35
N VAL A 87 13.73 -7.66 -4.14
CA VAL A 87 14.27 -7.20 -2.87
C VAL A 87 14.92 -8.39 -2.18
N SER A 88 16.16 -8.22 -1.74
CA SER A 88 16.93 -9.29 -1.12
C SER A 88 16.33 -9.72 0.22
N GLU A 89 16.61 -10.96 0.64
CA GLU A 89 16.17 -11.42 1.96
C GLU A 89 16.80 -10.60 3.10
N GLU A 90 18.03 -10.09 2.90
CA GLU A 90 18.70 -9.22 3.86
C GLU A 90 17.98 -7.88 4.04
N GLU A 91 17.59 -7.23 2.94
CA GLU A 91 16.79 -5.99 2.99
C GLU A 91 15.44 -6.23 3.68
N LEU A 92 14.76 -7.33 3.36
CA LEU A 92 13.48 -7.70 3.98
C LEU A 92 13.64 -8.03 5.48
N ARG A 93 14.76 -8.64 5.87
CA ARG A 93 15.09 -8.87 7.28
C ARG A 93 15.29 -7.56 8.04
N GLY A 94 15.75 -6.51 7.37
CA GLY A 94 15.82 -5.16 7.91
C GLY A 94 14.46 -4.57 8.33
N CYS A 95 13.35 -5.06 7.78
CA CYS A 95 11.99 -4.68 8.16
C CYS A 95 11.46 -5.41 9.41
N LEU A 96 12.16 -6.45 9.86
CA LEU A 96 11.77 -7.25 11.02
C LEU A 96 12.33 -6.61 12.31
N PRO A 97 11.62 -6.71 13.45
CA PRO A 97 12.13 -6.21 14.73
C PRO A 97 13.48 -6.88 15.06
N ARG A 98 14.52 -6.06 15.27
CA ARG A 98 15.94 -6.48 15.35
C ARG A 98 16.32 -7.34 16.56
N VAL A 99 15.42 -7.64 17.49
CA VAL A 99 15.82 -8.13 18.81
C VAL A 99 15.13 -9.44 19.18
N GLY A 100 15.96 -10.49 19.32
CA GLY A 100 15.78 -11.49 20.36
C GLY A 100 14.65 -12.50 20.21
N TYR A 101 14.03 -12.68 19.04
CA TYR A 101 12.92 -13.64 18.91
C TYR A 101 13.25 -15.05 19.44
N LYS A 102 14.39 -15.63 19.02
CA LYS A 102 14.90 -16.90 19.56
C LYS A 102 15.27 -16.84 21.05
N ARG A 103 15.62 -15.67 21.58
CA ARG A 103 15.96 -15.47 23.01
C ARG A 103 14.72 -15.33 23.90
N HIS A 104 13.62 -14.78 23.37
CA HIS A 104 12.41 -14.49 24.13
C HIS A 104 11.28 -15.49 23.88
N HIS A 105 11.35 -16.27 22.79
CA HIS A 105 10.37 -17.30 22.41
C HIS A 105 11.07 -18.59 21.94
N PRO A 106 11.84 -19.28 22.80
CA PRO A 106 12.44 -20.58 22.48
C PRO A 106 11.40 -21.67 22.19
N GLU A 107 10.15 -21.49 22.66
CA GLU A 107 9.03 -22.40 22.49
C GLU A 107 8.30 -22.29 21.15
N ASP A 108 8.60 -21.28 20.32
CA ASP A 108 7.89 -21.10 19.06
C ASP A 108 8.47 -22.03 17.96
N PRO A 109 7.72 -23.04 17.50
CA PRO A 109 8.22 -24.00 16.50
C PRO A 109 8.45 -23.36 15.13
N ASN A 110 7.97 -22.13 14.89
CA ASN A 110 8.10 -21.48 13.59
C ASN A 110 8.78 -20.10 13.71
N PRO A 111 10.10 -20.00 13.49
CA PRO A 111 10.79 -18.72 13.57
C PRO A 111 10.15 -17.72 12.61
N LYS A 112 9.92 -16.49 13.10
CA LYS A 112 9.43 -15.32 12.33
C LYS A 112 10.41 -14.90 11.23
N THR A 113 10.60 -15.78 10.24
CA THR A 113 11.49 -15.61 9.08
C THR A 113 10.82 -14.80 7.99
N VAL A 114 11.62 -14.21 7.10
CA VAL A 114 11.11 -13.51 5.90
C VAL A 114 10.16 -14.40 5.11
N ALA A 115 10.46 -15.69 4.96
CA ALA A 115 9.60 -16.65 4.27
C ALA A 115 8.20 -16.78 4.91
N VAL A 116 8.11 -16.83 6.24
CA VAL A 116 6.83 -16.89 6.97
C VAL A 116 6.03 -15.60 6.77
N TYR A 117 6.69 -14.44 6.85
CA TYR A 117 6.03 -13.15 6.59
C TYR A 117 5.51 -13.06 5.15
N VAL A 118 6.32 -13.45 4.18
CA VAL A 118 5.93 -13.48 2.76
C VAL A 118 4.81 -14.47 2.50
N SER A 119 4.84 -15.66 3.11
CA SER A 119 3.77 -16.66 3.00
C SER A 119 2.45 -16.12 3.54
N ASN A 120 2.47 -15.49 4.72
CA ASN A 120 1.29 -14.84 5.28
C ASN A 120 0.76 -13.70 4.41
N LEU A 121 1.65 -12.89 3.84
CA LEU A 121 1.27 -11.84 2.90
C LEU A 121 0.62 -12.43 1.64
N ARG A 122 1.19 -13.51 1.08
CA ARG A 122 0.59 -14.22 -0.05
C ARG A 122 -0.81 -14.72 0.29
N SER A 123 -1.02 -15.35 1.45
CA SER A 123 -2.35 -15.81 1.86
C SER A 123 -3.37 -14.68 1.98
N ARG A 124 -2.95 -13.49 2.46
CA ARG A 124 -3.84 -12.31 2.53
C ARG A 124 -4.07 -11.64 1.19
N LEU A 125 -3.14 -11.77 0.26
CA LEU A 125 -3.24 -11.28 -1.11
C LEU A 125 -3.82 -12.34 -2.07
N ALA A 126 -4.10 -13.57 -1.58
CA ALA A 126 -4.47 -14.72 -2.41
C ALA A 126 -5.81 -14.54 -3.13
N TRP A 127 -6.67 -13.64 -2.64
CA TRP A 127 -7.92 -13.28 -3.31
C TRP A 127 -7.70 -12.45 -4.58
N GLU A 128 -6.47 -11.99 -4.83
CA GLU A 128 -6.16 -11.05 -5.90
C GLU A 128 -5.11 -11.61 -6.87
N PRO A 129 -5.52 -12.17 -8.01
CA PRO A 129 -4.60 -12.84 -8.94
C PRO A 129 -3.63 -11.88 -9.65
N LEU A 130 -3.94 -10.57 -9.67
CA LEU A 130 -3.19 -9.55 -10.40
C LEU A 130 -1.94 -9.05 -9.67
N VAL A 131 -1.76 -9.33 -8.38
CA VAL A 131 -0.56 -8.95 -7.63
C VAL A 131 -0.01 -10.15 -6.89
N GLN A 132 1.17 -10.60 -7.32
CA GLN A 132 1.80 -11.80 -6.79
C GLN A 132 3.18 -11.48 -6.24
N ILE A 133 3.46 -11.98 -5.04
CA ILE A 133 4.81 -11.98 -4.49
C ILE A 133 5.50 -13.23 -5.00
N VAL A 134 6.50 -13.10 -5.87
CA VAL A 134 7.24 -14.20 -6.48
C VAL A 134 8.61 -14.34 -5.82
N ASN A 135 9.04 -15.57 -5.59
CA ASN A 135 10.41 -15.86 -5.14
C ASN A 135 11.32 -15.87 -6.37
N MET A 136 12.36 -15.06 -6.36
CA MET A 136 13.37 -14.95 -7.40
C MET A 136 14.65 -15.64 -6.89
N PRO A 137 14.97 -16.87 -7.36
CA PRO A 137 16.08 -17.65 -6.84
C PRO A 137 17.40 -16.88 -6.83
N GLY A 138 18.08 -16.86 -5.68
CA GLY A 138 19.34 -16.14 -5.48
C GLY A 138 19.22 -14.62 -5.40
N GLN A 139 18.02 -14.04 -5.56
CA GLN A 139 17.80 -12.59 -5.58
C GLN A 139 16.83 -12.10 -4.49
N GLY A 140 15.95 -12.98 -3.99
CA GLY A 140 14.99 -12.66 -2.92
C GLY A 140 13.55 -12.68 -3.44
N TYR A 141 12.76 -11.65 -3.13
CA TYR A 141 11.34 -11.61 -3.48
C TYR A 141 10.99 -10.38 -4.30
N ALA A 142 10.14 -10.55 -5.31
CA ALA A 142 9.62 -9.45 -6.11
C ALA A 142 8.10 -9.42 -6.03
N LEU A 143 7.52 -8.22 -6.05
CA LEU A 143 6.08 -8.06 -6.28
C LEU A 143 5.88 -7.80 -7.76
N ILE A 144 5.21 -8.73 -8.42
CA ILE A 144 4.93 -8.71 -9.85
C ILE A 144 3.43 -8.51 -10.02
N SER A 145 3.05 -7.67 -10.97
CA SER A 145 1.69 -7.58 -11.45
C SER A 145 1.56 -8.21 -12.82
N ALA A 146 0.52 -9.03 -12.98
CA ALA A 146 0.12 -9.56 -14.27
C ALA A 146 -0.52 -8.48 -15.15
#